data_AF-A0A0J1FL88-F1
#
_entry.id   AF-A0A0J1FL88-F1
#
_cell.length_a   1.000
_cell.length_b   1.000
_cell.length_c   1.000
_cell.angle_alpha   90.00
_cell.angle_beta   90.00
_cell.angle_gamma   90.00
#
_symmetry.space_group_name_H-M   'P 1'
#
loop_
_entity.id
_entity.type
_entity.pdbx_description
1 polymer ?
#
loop_
_entity_poly.entity_id
_entity_poly.type
_entity_poly.pdbx_seq_one_letter_code
_entity_poly.pdbx_strand_id
1 'polypeptide(L)'
;MCEANAYLKNGDHEVLLMESVDIIEPYEEGLKLVDIFGRQKFVKAHIKDMTLLNHRIVLVETVGNDGDHGVIKTSPATLVKGG
;
A
#
# COMPACT_ATOMS: atom_id res chain seq x y z
N MET A 1 17.40 -8.81 7.47
CA MET A 1 15.92 -8.80 7.45
C MET A 1 15.52 -8.67 6.00
N CYS A 2 14.59 -9.48 5.52
CA CYS A 2 14.16 -9.45 4.11
C CYS A 2 12.91 -8.60 3.91
N GLU A 3 12.28 -8.22 5.00
CA GLU A 3 11.06 -7.44 5.09
C GLU A 3 11.32 -5.98 4.73
N ALA A 4 10.32 -5.30 4.18
CA ALA A 4 10.40 -3.89 3.83
C ALA A 4 9.13 -3.10 4.21
N ASN A 5 9.28 -1.81 4.45
CA ASN A 5 8.14 -0.92 4.64
C ASN A 5 7.68 -0.38 3.28
N ALA A 6 6.37 -0.49 3.02
CA ALA A 6 5.74 0.05 1.83
C ALA A 6 5.17 1.44 2.12
N TYR A 7 5.49 2.40 1.26
CA TYR A 7 5.02 3.78 1.31
C TYR A 7 4.23 4.11 0.05
N LEU A 8 3.14 4.84 0.18
CA LEU A 8 2.41 5.41 -0.95
C LEU A 8 2.85 6.85 -1.15
N LYS A 9 3.31 7.19 -2.36
CA LYS A 9 3.72 8.54 -2.72
C LYS A 9 2.51 9.33 -3.26
N ASN A 10 2.20 10.44 -2.59
CA ASN A 10 1.17 11.41 -2.98
C ASN A 10 1.85 12.78 -3.19
N GLY A 11 2.03 13.17 -4.45
CA GLY A 11 2.82 14.34 -4.82
C GLY A 11 4.27 14.23 -4.32
N ASP A 12 4.67 15.16 -3.44
CA ASP A 12 6.00 15.20 -2.83
C ASP A 12 6.09 14.45 -1.49
N HIS A 13 4.96 13.96 -0.98
CA HIS A 13 4.90 13.27 0.31
C HIS A 13 4.80 11.76 0.14
N GLU A 14 5.34 11.03 1.10
CA GLU A 14 5.24 9.57 1.18
C GLU A 14 4.60 9.19 2.51
N VAL A 15 3.53 8.39 2.43
CA VAL A 15 2.77 7.94 3.60
C VAL A 15 3.03 6.46 3.81
N LEU A 16 3.37 6.08 5.04
CA LEU A 16 3.53 4.67 5.40
C LEU A 16 2.22 3.93 5.17
N LEU A 17 2.25 2.97 4.26
CA LEU A 17 1.07 2.20 3.86
C LEU A 17 0.98 0.88 4.62
N MET A 18 2.12 0.21 4.82
CA MET A 18 2.24 -1.08 5.50
C MET A 18 3.68 -1.32 5.96
N GLU A 19 3.82 -1.83 7.18
CA GLU A 19 5.12 -2.22 7.74
C GLU A 19 5.39 -3.71 7.52
N SER A 20 6.67 -4.07 7.52
CA SER A 20 7.14 -5.47 7.49
C SER A 20 6.52 -6.31 6.37
N VAL A 21 6.40 -5.73 5.17
CA VAL A 21 5.92 -6.42 3.98
C VAL A 21 6.94 -7.48 3.58
N ASP A 22 6.45 -8.71 3.41
CA ASP A 22 7.21 -9.90 3.02
C ASP A 22 6.86 -10.33 1.57
N ILE A 23 5.59 -10.19 1.18
CA ILE A 23 5.12 -10.54 -0.17
C ILE A 23 4.47 -9.33 -0.84
N ILE A 24 4.87 -9.08 -2.09
CA ILE A 24 4.18 -8.19 -3.02
C ILE A 24 3.91 -8.98 -4.29
N GLU A 25 2.63 -9.07 -4.65
CA GLU A 25 2.19 -9.77 -5.86
C GLU A 25 1.20 -8.92 -6.66
N PRO A 26 1.24 -8.97 -8.00
CA PRO A 26 0.19 -8.39 -8.83
C PRO A 26 -1.18 -8.96 -8.48
N TYR A 27 -2.18 -8.10 -8.34
CA TYR A 27 -3.55 -8.50 -8.07
C TYR A 27 -4.53 -7.55 -8.76
N GLU A 28 -5.34 -8.08 -9.67
CA GLU A 28 -6.26 -7.30 -10.53
C GLU A 28 -5.55 -6.10 -11.20
N GLU A 29 -5.99 -4.87 -10.92
CA GLU A 29 -5.43 -3.61 -11.45
C GLU A 29 -4.34 -3.00 -10.53
N GLY A 30 -3.81 -3.77 -9.58
CA GLY A 30 -2.88 -3.25 -8.58
C GLY A 30 -2.03 -4.33 -7.92
N LEU A 31 -1.81 -4.16 -6.62
CA LEU A 31 -0.91 -4.99 -5.83
C LEU A 31 -1.64 -5.52 -4.59
N LYS A 32 -1.33 -6.77 -4.24
CA LYS A 32 -1.56 -7.33 -2.92
C LYS A 32 -0.25 -7.32 -2.13
N LEU A 33 -0.29 -6.72 -0.95
CA LEU A 33 0.80 -6.68 0.01
C LEU A 33 0.47 -7.64 1.15
N VAL A 34 1.44 -8.44 1.59
CA VAL A 34 1.32 -9.32 2.76
C VAL A 34 2.49 -9.05 3.69
N ASP A 35 2.21 -8.85 4.97
CA ASP A 35 3.25 -8.73 5.99
C ASP A 35 3.66 -10.08 6.57
N ILE A 36 4.71 -10.08 7.40
CA ILE A 36 5.20 -11.27 8.10
C ILE A 36 4.18 -11.97 9.00
N PHE A 37 3.08 -11.31 9.35
CA PHE A 37 2.00 -11.88 10.17
C PHE A 37 0.85 -12.40 9.31
N GLY A 38 0.97 -12.35 7.98
CA GLY A 38 -0.04 -12.78 7.02
C GLY A 38 -1.19 -11.79 6.81
N ARG A 39 -1.10 -10.56 7.35
CA ARG A 39 -2.12 -9.52 7.10
C ARG A 39 -1.99 -9.05 5.66
N GLN A 40 -3.13 -8.81 5.01
CA GLN A 40 -3.18 -8.49 3.58
C GLN A 40 -3.72 -7.08 3.36
N LYS A 41 -3.17 -6.39 2.36
CA LYS A 41 -3.68 -5.09 1.89
C LYS A 41 -3.66 -5.06 0.36
N PHE A 42 -4.75 -4.62 -0.23
CA PHE A 42 -4.91 -4.50 -1.67
C PHE A 42 -4.90 -3.01 -2.05
N VAL A 43 -4.08 -2.64 -3.03
CA VAL A 43 -3.93 -1.25 -3.46
C VAL A 43 -3.88 -1.14 -4.98
N LYS A 44 -4.62 -0.18 -5.54
CA LYS A 44 -4.51 0.21 -6.96
C LYS A 44 -3.29 1.11 -7.18
N ALA A 45 -2.12 0.48 -7.16
CA ALA A 45 -0.84 1.16 -7.28
C ALA A 45 0.16 0.28 -8.03
N HIS A 46 1.28 0.86 -8.44
CA HIS A 46 2.44 0.14 -8.95
C HIS A 46 3.71 0.51 -8.18
N ILE A 47 4.71 -0.38 -8.20
CA ILE A 47 6.02 -0.12 -7.59
C ILE A 47 6.71 0.96 -8.42
N LYS A 48 7.02 2.08 -7.77
CA LYS A 48 7.84 3.16 -8.35
C LYS A 48 9.33 2.91 -8.14
N ASP A 49 9.70 2.58 -6.91
CA ASP A 49 11.09 2.38 -6.50
C ASP A 49 11.16 1.34 -5.37
N MET A 50 12.27 0.61 -5.32
CA MET A 50 12.58 -0.31 -4.24
C MET A 50 14.06 -0.21 -3.87
N THR A 51 14.32 0.24 -2.65
CA THR A 51 15.67 0.30 -2.09
C THR A 51 15.90 -0.91 -1.20
N LEU A 52 16.56 -1.93 -1.74
CA LEU A 52 16.79 -3.21 -1.04
C LEU A 52 17.64 -3.07 0.22
N LEU A 53 18.67 -2.20 0.21
CA LEU A 53 19.51 -1.95 1.38
C LEU A 53 18.75 -1.23 2.51
N ASN A 54 17.76 -0.40 2.17
CA ASN A 54 17.01 0.39 3.13
C ASN A 54 15.66 -0.25 3.49
N HIS A 55 15.40 -1.48 3.03
CA HIS A 55 14.16 -2.19 3.34
C HIS A 55 12.92 -1.34 3.04
N ARG A 56 12.90 -0.73 1.85
CA ARG A 56 11.95 0.34 1.52
C ARG A 56 11.38 0.20 0.12
N ILE A 57 10.06 0.29 0.04
CA ILE A 57 9.30 0.18 -1.20
C ILE A 57 8.41 1.41 -1.34
N VAL A 58 8.49 2.07 -2.49
CA VAL A 58 7.66 3.25 -2.81
C VAL A 58 6.68 2.86 -3.90
N LEU A 59 5.39 3.08 -3.62
CA LEU A 59 4.28 2.85 -4.52
C LEU A 59 3.72 4.19 -5.00
N VAL A 60 3.14 4.19 -6.20
CA VAL A 60 2.36 5.32 -6.74
C VAL A 60 1.03 4.80 -7.27
N GLU A 61 -0.02 5.61 -7.14
CA GLU A 61 -1.35 5.25 -7.62
C GLU A 61 -1.35 4.99 -9.13
N THR A 62 -2.09 3.96 -9.54
CA THR A 62 -2.37 3.72 -10.95
C THR A 62 -3.46 4.69 -11.36
N VAL A 63 -3.15 5.63 -12.27
CA VAL A 63 -4.14 6.62 -12.75
C VAL A 63 -5.19 5.90 -13.61
N GLY A 64 -6.32 5.55 -13.00
CA GLY A 64 -7.54 5.18 -13.71
C GLY A 64 -8.29 6.44 -14.13
N ASN A 65 -8.74 6.53 -15.37
CA ASN A 65 -9.45 7.70 -15.91
C ASN A 65 -10.92 7.77 -15.47
N ASP A 66 -11.20 7.54 -14.19
CA ASP A 66 -12.55 7.58 -13.63
C ASP A 66 -12.55 8.55 -12.44
N GLY A 67 -13.23 9.68 -12.61
CA GLY A 67 -13.26 10.81 -11.69
C GLY A 67 -13.99 10.53 -10.37
N ASP A 68 -13.43 9.66 -9.54
CA ASP A 68 -13.88 9.45 -8.16
C ASP A 68 -12.78 9.91 -7.19
N HIS A 69 -13.15 10.82 -6.29
CA HIS A 69 -12.23 11.32 -5.27
C HIS A 69 -11.84 10.19 -4.31
N GLY A 70 -10.67 9.60 -4.54
CA GLY A 70 -9.71 9.12 -3.54
C GLY A 70 -10.29 8.52 -2.27
N VAL A 71 -11.14 7.49 -2.37
CA VAL A 71 -11.35 6.58 -1.23
C VAL A 71 -10.22 5.54 -1.30
N ILE A 72 -9.14 5.81 -0.58
CA ILE A 72 -8.33 4.73 0.00
C ILE A 72 -9.29 3.83 0.78
N LYS A 73 -9.77 2.75 0.14
CA LYS A 73 -10.52 1.69 0.81
C LYS A 73 -9.55 0.92 1.69
N THR A 74 -9.04 1.56 2.75
CA THR A 74 -8.58 0.83 3.93
C THR A 74 -9.83 0.26 4.57
N SER A 75 -10.00 -1.06 4.51
CA SER A 75 -11.10 -1.79 5.13
C SER A 75 -11.36 -1.27 6.56
N PRO A 76 -12.59 -0.84 6.91
CA PRO A 76 -12.90 -0.31 8.23
C PRO A 76 -13.18 -1.49 9.18
N ALA A 77 -12.13 -2.06 9.75
CA ALA A 77 -12.26 -2.78 11.02
C ALA A 77 -11.84 -1.84 12.15
N THR A 78 -12.61 -0.77 12.36
CA THR A 78 -12.92 -0.12 13.65
C THR A 78 -13.83 1.08 13.36
N LEU A 79 -15.12 0.80 13.25
CA LEU A 79 -16.18 1.80 13.38
C LEU A 79 -16.62 1.73 14.85
N VAL A 80 -15.99 2.49 15.76
CA VAL A 80 -16.61 2.74 17.06
C VAL A 80 -17.70 3.76 16.81
N LYS A 81 -18.94 3.28 16.79
CA LYS A 81 -20.14 4.12 16.79
C LYS A 81 -20.14 5.00 18.04
N GLY A 82 -20.46 6.27 17.85
CA GLY A 82 -20.71 7.20 18.95
C GLY A 82 -21.86 6.73 19.86
N GLY A 83 -21.71 7.09 21.13
CA GLY A 83 -22.73 7.24 22.15
C GLY A 83 -22.35 8.47 22.98
#